data_AF-A0A5D8Z3L2-F1
#
_entry.id   AF-A0A5D8Z3L2-F1
#
_cell.length_a   1.000
_cell.length_b   1.000
_cell.length_c   1.000
_cell.angle_alpha   90.00
_cell.angle_beta   90.00
_cell.angle_gamma   90.00
#
_symmetry.space_group_name_H-M   'P 1'
#
loop_
_entity.id
_entity.type
_entity.pdbx_description
1 polymer ?
#
loop_
_entity_poly.entity_id
_entity_poly.type
_entity_poly.pdbx_seq_one_letter_code
_entity_poly.pdbx_strand_id
1 'polypeptide(L)' 'VFVAHGRQDPVVPFGAGEDAAHRLRALGFEVDFHAYPMQHQVCSPEIDALRSWFDRRLVAGSGADRAPSSTGPR' A
#
# COMPACT_ATOMS: atom_id res chain seq x y z
N VAL A 1 2.58 4.65 0.51
CA VAL A 1 2.63 3.68 1.62
C VAL A 1 1.20 3.26 1.95
N PHE A 2 0.94 1.96 2.03
CA PHE A 2 -0.34 1.44 2.54
C PHE A 2 -0.22 1.26 4.04
N VAL A 3 -1.20 1.77 4.79
CA VAL A 3 -1.29 1.61 6.25
C VAL A 3 -2.71 1.14 6.55
N ALA A 4 -2.86 0.06 7.31
CA ALA A 4 -4.15 -0.44 7.77
C ALA A 4 -4.14 -0.62 9.28
N HIS A 5 -5.24 -0.30 9.97
CA HIS A 5 -5.32 -0.39 11.43
C HIS A 5 -6.73 -0.78 11.93
N GLY A 6 -6.78 -1.53 13.02
CA GLY A 6 -8.02 -1.85 13.72
C GLY A 6 -8.45 -0.72 14.67
N ARG A 7 -9.68 -0.21 14.54
CA ARG A 7 -10.21 0.87 15.42
C ARG A 7 -10.37 0.44 16.88
N GLN A 8 -10.37 -0.87 17.15
CA GLN A 8 -10.59 -1.46 18.47
C GLN A 8 -9.36 -2.22 18.95
N ASP A 9 -8.20 -1.99 18.33
CA ASP A 9 -6.95 -2.66 18.66
C ASP A 9 -6.51 -2.32 20.11
N PRO A 10 -6.49 -3.32 21.03
CA PRO A 10 -6.09 -3.10 22.41
C PRO A 10 -4.57 -3.20 22.61
N VAL A 11 -3.80 -3.63 21.60
CA VAL A 11 -2.35 -3.87 21.66
C VAL A 11 -1.60 -2.66 21.12
N VAL A 12 -1.99 -2.17 19.94
CA VAL A 12 -1.47 -0.93 19.34
C VAL A 12 -2.64 0.03 19.18
N PRO A 13 -2.78 1.04 20.08
CA PRO A 13 -3.91 1.96 20.04
C PRO A 13 -4.04 2.63 18.67
N PHE A 14 -5.28 2.79 18.19
CA PHE A 14 -5.57 3.36 16.87
C PHE A 14 -4.87 4.70 16.60
N GLY A 15 -4.77 5.56 17.62
CA GLY A 15 -4.06 6.85 17.52
C GLY A 15 -2.58 6.71 17.13
N ALA A 16 -1.90 5.62 17.48
CA ALA A 16 -0.53 5.38 17.05
C ALA A 16 -0.44 5.14 15.53
N GLY A 17 -1.47 4.48 14.95
CA GLY A 17 -1.60 4.32 13.50
C GLY A 17 -1.84 5.66 12.80
N GLU A 18 -2.71 6.51 13.36
CA GLU A 18 -2.96 7.87 12.86
C GLU A 18 -1.69 8.74 12.91
N ASP A 19 -0.96 8.70 14.03
CA ASP A 19 0.30 9.43 14.21
C ASP A 19 1.38 8.97 13.22
N ALA A 20 1.51 7.66 13.00
CA ALA A 20 2.43 7.12 12.00
C ALA A 20 2.07 7.60 10.59
N ALA A 21 0.78 7.60 10.23
CA ALA A 21 0.31 8.10 8.94
C ALA A 21 0.59 9.61 8.77
N HIS A 22 0.35 10.41 9.82
CA HIS A 22 0.68 11.84 9.81
C HIS A 22 2.18 12.09 9.61
N ARG A 23 3.04 11.34 10.32
CA ARG A 23 4.51 11.46 10.18
C ARG A 23 4.98 11.06 8.78
N LEU A 24 4.45 9.98 8.21
CA LEU A 24 4.77 9.57 6.85
C LEU A 24 4.36 10.63 5.82
N ARG A 25 3.19 11.24 5.97
CA ARG A 25 2.76 12.36 5.11
C ARG A 25 3.69 13.57 5.25
N ALA A 26 4.08 13.92 6.48
CA ALA A 26 5.01 15.01 6.73
C ALA A 26 6.40 14.78 6.12
N LEU A 27 6.81 13.52 5.95
CA LEU A 27 8.03 13.13 5.25
C LEU A 27 7.90 13.09 3.72
N GLY A 28 6.73 13.45 3.17
CA GLY A 28 6.49 13.52 1.72
C GLY A 28 6.04 12.19 1.10
N PHE A 29 5.64 11.20 1.90
CA PHE A 29 5.05 9.97 1.36
C PHE A 29 3.56 10.14 1.07
N GLU A 30 3.13 9.64 -0.08
CA GLU A 30 1.70 9.41 -0.37
C GLU A 30 1.19 8.25 0.50
N VAL A 31 0.35 8.55 1.49
CA VAL A 31 -0.17 7.57 2.46
C VAL A 31 -1.63 7.22 2.16
N ASP A 32 -1.87 5.94 1.90
CA ASP A 32 -3.18 5.31 1.73
C ASP A 32 -3.54 4.61 3.04
N PHE A 33 -4.32 5.28 3.90
CA PHE A 33 -4.65 4.83 5.26
C PHE A 33 -6.05 4.22 5.31
N HIS A 34 -6.14 3.01 5.86
CA HIS A 34 -7.36 2.22 5.98
C HIS A 34 -7.66 1.90 7.44
N ALA A 35 -8.92 1.99 7.85
CA ALA A 35 -9.34 1.70 9.21
C ALA A 35 -10.54 0.75 9.21
N TYR A 36 -10.48 -0.28 10.04
CA TYR A 36 -11.51 -1.33 10.09
C TYR A 36 -12.07 -1.50 11.51
N PRO A 37 -13.36 -1.84 11.67
CA PRO A 37 -13.97 -2.14 12.97
C PRO A 37 -13.52 -3.53 13.46
N MET A 38 -12.25 -3.64 13.83
CA MET A 38 -11.59 -4.85 14.30
C MET A 38 -10.55 -4.53 15.37
N GLN A 39 -10.11 -5.55 16.11
CA GLN A 39 -9.03 -5.46 17.11
C GLN A 39 -7.65 -5.65 16.45
N HIS A 40 -6.68 -6.22 17.17
CA HIS A 40 -5.35 -6.54 16.67
C HIS A 40 -5.35 -7.80 15.80
N GLN A 41 -5.89 -7.69 14.58
CA GLN A 41 -6.08 -8.80 13.65
C GLN A 41 -6.18 -8.29 12.22
N VAL A 42 -6.17 -9.22 11.25
CA VAL A 42 -6.43 -8.93 9.82
C VAL A 42 -7.83 -9.39 9.45
N CYS A 43 -8.51 -8.67 8.55
CA CYS A 43 -9.84 -9.03 8.04
C CYS A 43 -9.89 -9.14 6.51
N SER A 44 -10.94 -9.78 5.96
CA SER A 44 -11.09 -9.93 4.51
C SER A 44 -11.12 -8.59 3.75
N PRO A 45 -11.86 -7.54 4.20
CA PRO A 45 -11.82 -6.23 3.55
C PRO A 45 -10.41 -5.62 3.47
N GLU A 46 -9.60 -5.80 4.50
CA GLU A 46 -8.21 -5.33 4.51
C GLU A 46 -7.35 -6.06 3.46
N ILE A 47 -7.50 -7.38 3.37
CA ILE A 47 -6.81 -8.21 2.38
C ILE A 47 -7.15 -7.76 0.96
N ASP A 48 -8.43 -7.46 0.68
CA ASP A 48 -8.89 -7.01 -0.64
C ASP A 48 -8.34 -5.63 -1.00
N ALA A 49 -8.29 -4.71 -0.02
CA ALA A 49 -7.68 -3.39 -0.19
C ALA A 49 -6.17 -3.49 -0.46
N LEU A 50 -5.47 -4.35 0.29
CA LEU A 50 -4.04 -4.58 0.12
C LEU A 50 -3.72 -5.23 -1.24
N ARG A 51 -4.50 -6.24 -1.66
CA ARG A 51 -4.41 -6.82 -3.01
C ARG A 51 -4.51 -5.75 -4.09
N SER A 52 -5.57 -4.94 -4.01
CA SER A 52 -5.80 -3.86 -4.97
C SER A 52 -4.64 -2.85 -5.00
N TRP A 53 -4.05 -2.56 -3.83
CA TRP A 53 -2.90 -1.67 -3.71
C TRP A 53 -1.63 -2.25 -4.37
N PHE A 54 -1.41 -3.57 -4.23
CA PHE A 54 -0.32 -4.28 -4.90
C PHE A 54 -0.53 -4.35 -6.42
N ASP A 55 -1.73 -4.67 -6.89
CA ASP A 55 -2.02 -4.81 -8.32
C ASP A 55 -1.67 -3.53 -9.09
N ARG A 56 -2.01 -2.36 -8.53
CA ARG A 56 -1.68 -1.05 -9.11
C ARG A 56 -0.18 -0.77 -9.24
N ARG A 57 0.67 -1.49 -8.49
CA ARG A 57 2.12 -1.23 -8.40
C ARG A 57 2.97 -2.30 -9.06
N LEU A 58 2.54 -3.55 -9.00
CA LEU A 58 3.34 -4.70 -9.38
C LEU A 58 2.92 -5.30 -10.72
N VAL A 59 1.66 -5.13 -11.15
CA VAL A 59 1.14 -5.77 -12.36
C VAL A 59 1.55 -5.01 -13.65
N ALA A 60 2.18 -3.84 -13.53
CA ALA A 60 2.77 -3.11 -14.66
C ALA A 60 4.10 -3.71 -15.18
N GLY A 61 4.54 -4.86 -14.67
CA GLY A 61 5.83 -5.49 -15.02
C GLY A 61 5.75 -6.71 -15.93
N SER A 62 4.60 -7.09 -16.48
CA SER A 62 4.44 -8.37 -17.20
C SER A 62 4.13 -8.29 -18.70
N GLY A 63 4.32 -7.15 -19.38
CA GLY A 63 3.97 -7.11 -20.80
C GLY A 63 4.35 -5.92 -21.68
N ALA A 64 5.34 -5.10 -21.35
CA ALA A 64 5.71 -3.99 -22.24
C ALA A 64 7.16 -3.50 -22.10
N ASP A 65 8.15 -4.37 -22.31
CA ASP A 65 9.39 -3.92 -22.96
C ASP A 65 10.11 -5.09 -23.65
N ARG A 66 9.67 -5.40 -24.87
CA ARG A 66 10.57 -5.96 -25.88
C ARG A 66 10.40 -5.16 -27.15
N ALA A 67 10.93 -3.94 -27.16
CA ALA A 67 11.23 -3.28 -28.43
C ALA A 67 12.42 -3.99 -29.10
N PRO A 68 12.38 -4.25 -30.42
CA PRO A 68 13.44 -4.94 -31.13
C PRO A 68 14.68 -4.05 -31.24
N SER A 69 15.85 -4.63 -30.99
CA SER A 69 17.15 -4.02 -31.24
C SER A 69 17.31 -3.72 -32.73
N SER A 70 17.14 -2.46 -33.12
CA SER A 70 17.56 -1.99 -34.45
C SER A 70 19.00 -1.49 -34.39
N THR A 71 19.91 -2.37 -34.76
CA THR A 71 21.24 -2.03 -35.27
C THR A 71 21.08 -1.09 -36.48
N GLY A 72 21.60 0.13 -36.38
CA GLY A 72 21.79 1.04 -37.52
C GLY A 72 23.27 1.08 -37.93
N PRO A 73 23.61 1.05 -39.24
CA PRO A 73 24.99 0.91 -39.68
C PRO A 73 25.74 2.24 -39.73
N ARG A 74 27.07 2.08 -39.83
CA ARG A 74 28.19 3.04 -39.80
C ARG A 74 28.07 4.23 -40.74
#